data_AF-A0A357FSW9-F1
#
_entry.id   AF-A0A357FSW9-F1
#
_cell.length_a   1.000
_cell.length_b   1.000
_cell.length_c   1.000
_cell.angle_alpha   90.00
_cell.angle_beta   90.00
_cell.angle_gamma   90.00
#
_symmetry.space_group_name_H-M   'P 1'
#
loop_
_entity.id
_entity.type
_entity.pdbx_description
1 polymer ?
#
loop_
_entity_poly.entity_id
_entity_poly.type
_entity_poly.pdbx_seq_one_letter_code
_entity_poly.pdbx_strand_id
1 'polypeptide(L)'
;MKCVVLVCYLILQLCLYAGAQPKEQSWDLLRVFNASTHIFYGEVTMIVPERTFQTGVMAVAVQDLGREELPVQEIFWAEGKCITFSVQEAFKGPVMESFECYRSDQEASLWTYVKNDAGDIFLSPPVVLNPLLLKLDQTDRGLFFVRYYLGSNIPVLYHARFGKWAEDDLAILRTHQAAGGESFESVWQEQQRQQQLQAAQEAVEFKMFEDDYYKILRIREFEIRRSLLADLVVRMGFEGRWSYYEFKERYLQDFGAYLEVAAQQVVPSEPTDKKEKLWKTVSEELNKMDVILNARAAQR
;
A
#
# COMPACT_ATOMS: atom_id res chain seq x y z
N MET A 1 13.16 -8.12 49.19
CA MET A 1 13.31 -6.90 48.37
C MET A 1 11.95 -6.62 47.75
N LYS A 2 11.40 -5.41 47.94
CA LYS A 2 10.05 -5.05 47.50
C LYS A 2 10.07 -4.80 45.99
N CYS A 3 9.34 -5.60 45.22
CA CYS A 3 9.05 -5.32 43.82
C CYS A 3 8.16 -4.08 43.77
N VAL A 4 8.73 -2.94 43.38
CA VAL A 4 7.98 -1.72 43.13
C VAL A 4 7.28 -1.91 41.79
N VAL A 5 6.03 -2.35 41.83
CA VAL A 5 5.12 -2.23 40.69
C VAL A 5 4.86 -0.74 40.55
N LEU A 6 5.66 -0.09 39.69
CA LEU A 6 5.44 1.29 39.31
C LEU A 6 4.26 1.27 38.33
N VAL A 7 3.06 1.16 38.91
CA VAL A 7 1.79 1.27 38.20
C VAL A 7 1.78 2.65 37.57
N CYS A 8 2.07 2.71 36.27
CA CYS A 8 1.79 3.85 35.42
C CYS A 8 0.28 4.09 35.40
N TYR A 9 -0.25 4.68 36.47
CA TYR A 9 -1.64 5.12 36.62
C TYR A 9 -2.01 6.19 35.57
N LEU A 10 -1.03 6.69 34.81
CA LEU A 10 -1.21 7.59 33.67
C LEU A 10 -1.50 6.87 32.34
N ILE A 11 -1.30 5.56 32.23
CA ILE A 11 -1.67 4.78 31.03
C ILE A 11 -3.10 4.23 31.14
N LEU A 12 -3.57 3.94 32.36
CA LEU A 12 -4.92 3.40 32.59
C LEU A 12 -6.07 4.38 32.26
N GLN A 13 -5.82 5.69 32.22
CA GLN A 13 -6.81 6.66 31.72
C GLN A 13 -6.82 6.82 30.19
N LEU A 14 -5.84 6.27 29.47
CA LEU A 14 -5.88 6.12 28.01
C LEU A 14 -6.55 4.81 27.57
N CYS A 15 -6.65 3.82 28.46
CA CYS A 15 -7.25 2.51 28.16
C CYS A 15 -8.80 2.50 28.16
N LEU A 16 -9.46 3.52 28.72
CA LEU A 16 -10.93 3.66 28.62
C LEU A 16 -11.39 4.27 27.28
N TYR A 17 -10.45 4.62 26.39
CA TYR A 17 -10.71 4.98 24.99
C TYR A 17 -10.14 3.93 24.00
N ALA A 18 -9.95 2.68 24.41
CA ALA A 18 -9.59 1.58 23.52
C ALA A 18 -10.79 1.07 22.68
N GLY A 19 -11.58 1.99 22.16
CA GLY A 19 -12.33 1.84 20.90
C GLY A 19 -11.64 2.57 19.75
N ALA A 20 -10.39 3.02 19.94
CA ALA A 20 -9.58 3.56 18.87
C ALA A 20 -9.06 2.42 17.99
N GLN A 21 -9.82 2.08 16.95
CA GLN A 21 -9.22 1.54 15.72
C GLN A 21 -7.96 2.37 15.44
N PRO A 22 -6.78 1.76 15.25
CA PRO A 22 -5.66 2.51 14.74
C PRO A 22 -6.10 3.08 13.40
N LYS A 23 -6.21 4.42 13.35
CA LYS A 23 -6.32 5.22 12.13
C LYS A 23 -5.41 4.56 11.10
N GLU A 24 -5.95 4.15 9.94
CA GLU A 24 -5.18 3.54 8.85
C GLU A 24 -3.81 4.21 8.79
N GLN A 25 -2.77 3.48 9.20
CA GLN A 25 -1.42 4.01 9.09
C GLN A 25 -1.16 4.12 7.59
N SER A 26 -1.02 5.36 7.12
CA SER A 26 -0.54 5.63 5.79
C SER A 26 0.70 4.77 5.54
N TRP A 27 0.72 4.06 4.41
CA TRP A 27 1.83 3.22 4.02
C TRP A 27 3.18 3.95 4.20
N ASP A 28 4.12 3.32 4.90
CA ASP A 28 5.46 3.84 5.17
C ASP A 28 6.48 2.72 4.90
N LEU A 29 7.08 2.77 3.71
CA LEU A 29 8.04 1.78 3.25
C LEU A 29 9.26 1.69 4.17
N LEU A 30 9.78 2.81 4.68
CA LEU A 30 10.96 2.84 5.57
C LEU A 30 10.69 2.07 6.86
N ARG A 31 9.54 2.34 7.49
CA ARG A 31 9.16 1.64 8.72
C ARG A 31 8.92 0.15 8.48
N VAL A 32 8.23 -0.21 7.40
CA VAL A 32 7.97 -1.62 7.07
C VAL A 32 9.27 -2.34 6.72
N PHE A 33 10.18 -1.69 5.98
CA PHE A 33 11.50 -2.22 5.65
C PHE A 33 12.28 -2.56 6.93
N ASN A 34 12.32 -1.65 7.90
CA ASN A 34 13.03 -1.84 9.15
C ASN A 34 12.44 -2.97 10.00
N ALA A 35 11.11 -3.07 10.06
CA ALA A 35 10.41 -4.12 10.81
C ALA A 35 10.47 -5.51 10.14
N SER A 36 10.80 -5.58 8.85
CA SER A 36 10.83 -6.84 8.09
C SER A 36 12.17 -7.54 8.25
N THR A 37 12.11 -8.87 8.34
CA THR A 37 13.28 -9.76 8.31
C THR A 37 13.65 -10.16 6.89
N HIS A 38 12.65 -10.35 6.04
CA HIS A 38 12.83 -10.69 4.63
C HIS A 38 11.94 -9.80 3.76
N ILE A 39 12.45 -9.41 2.60
CA ILE A 39 11.73 -8.59 1.62
C ILE A 39 12.10 -9.11 0.24
N PHE A 40 11.10 -9.45 -0.56
CA PHE A 40 11.31 -9.99 -1.89
C PHE A 40 10.12 -9.72 -2.82
N TYR A 41 10.40 -9.63 -4.11
CA TYR A 41 9.41 -9.67 -5.16
C TYR A 41 9.26 -11.10 -5.67
N GLY A 42 8.02 -11.54 -5.87
CA GLY A 42 7.76 -12.90 -6.32
C GLY A 42 6.32 -13.18 -6.66
N GLU A 43 6.03 -14.46 -6.78
CA GLU A 43 4.70 -14.99 -7.10
C GLU A 43 4.30 -16.03 -6.03
N VAL A 44 3.04 -15.98 -5.61
CA VAL A 44 2.45 -17.02 -4.75
C VAL A 44 2.27 -18.29 -5.58
N THR A 45 2.98 -19.36 -5.22
CA THR A 45 2.90 -20.65 -5.93
C THR A 45 1.95 -21.62 -5.26
N MET A 46 1.81 -21.55 -3.93
CA MET A 46 0.97 -22.48 -3.17
C MET A 46 0.46 -21.84 -1.89
N ILE A 47 -0.77 -22.18 -1.52
CA ILE A 47 -1.38 -21.81 -0.24
C ILE A 47 -1.97 -23.08 0.36
N VAL A 48 -1.44 -23.52 1.50
CA VAL A 48 -1.89 -24.72 2.22
C VAL A 48 -2.50 -24.31 3.56
N PRO A 49 -3.74 -24.73 3.87
CA PRO A 49 -4.31 -24.48 5.18
C PRO A 49 -3.62 -25.35 6.25
N GLU A 50 -3.12 -24.71 7.29
CA GLU A 50 -2.48 -25.34 8.46
C GLU A 50 -3.38 -25.15 9.67
N ARG A 51 -4.42 -25.97 9.77
CA ARG A 51 -5.43 -25.84 10.83
C ARG A 51 -4.79 -26.10 12.18
N THR A 52 -5.06 -25.23 13.14
CA THR A 52 -4.56 -25.33 14.53
C THR A 52 -3.04 -25.43 14.61
N PHE A 53 -2.34 -24.63 13.81
CA PHE A 53 -0.88 -24.60 13.82
C PHE A 53 -0.37 -24.22 15.22
N GLN A 54 0.51 -25.05 15.78
CA GLN A 54 1.07 -24.88 17.11
C GLN A 54 2.29 -23.96 17.03
N THR A 55 2.21 -22.79 17.64
CA THR A 55 3.29 -21.80 17.53
C THR A 55 4.40 -22.02 18.54
N GLY A 56 4.13 -22.74 19.65
CA GLY A 56 5.04 -22.81 20.80
C GLY A 56 5.19 -21.49 21.57
N VAL A 57 4.47 -20.44 21.19
CA VAL A 57 4.54 -19.11 21.80
C VAL A 57 3.43 -18.98 22.84
N MET A 58 3.77 -18.41 23.99
CA MET A 58 2.82 -18.17 25.07
C MET A 58 2.10 -16.83 24.90
N ALA A 59 0.85 -16.76 25.35
CA ALA A 59 0.06 -15.55 25.44
C ALA A 59 -0.65 -15.45 26.78
N VAL A 60 -1.10 -14.23 27.08
CA VAL A 60 -2.01 -13.90 28.17
C VAL A 60 -3.27 -13.28 27.56
N ALA A 61 -4.44 -13.72 28.03
CA ALA A 61 -5.69 -13.11 27.61
C ALA A 61 -5.81 -11.67 28.15
N VAL A 62 -6.32 -10.75 27.32
CA VAL A 62 -6.47 -9.32 27.67
C VAL A 62 -7.24 -9.12 28.98
N GLN A 63 -8.27 -9.94 29.21
CA GLN A 63 -9.08 -9.90 30.43
C GLN A 63 -8.29 -10.24 31.71
N ASP A 64 -7.14 -10.91 31.58
CA ASP A 64 -6.35 -11.42 32.69
C ASP A 64 -5.09 -10.59 32.98
N LEU A 65 -4.87 -9.49 32.23
CA LEU A 65 -3.71 -8.60 32.37
C LEU A 65 -3.58 -7.94 33.76
N GLY A 66 -4.68 -7.86 34.52
CA GLY A 66 -4.72 -7.24 35.85
C GLY A 66 -4.47 -8.21 37.02
N ARG A 67 -4.23 -9.50 36.75
CA ARG A 67 -4.04 -10.51 37.80
C ARG A 67 -2.61 -10.46 38.37
N GLU A 68 -2.46 -10.78 39.65
CA GLU A 68 -1.13 -10.89 40.29
C GLU A 68 -0.28 -11.99 39.65
N GLU A 69 -0.91 -13.10 39.26
CA GLU A 69 -0.30 -14.17 38.48
C GLU A 69 -0.97 -14.22 37.10
N LEU A 70 -0.17 -14.06 36.04
CA LEU A 70 -0.66 -14.07 34.67
C LEU A 70 -0.89 -15.52 34.20
N PRO A 71 -2.13 -15.92 33.90
CA PRO A 71 -2.39 -17.23 33.31
C PRO A 71 -1.86 -17.23 31.88
N VAL A 72 -0.84 -18.05 31.63
CA VAL A 72 -0.25 -18.20 30.30
C VAL A 72 -0.86 -19.40 29.58
N GLN A 73 -1.16 -19.22 28.31
CA GLN A 73 -1.64 -20.27 27.41
C GLN A 73 -0.86 -20.24 26.10
N GLU A 74 -0.74 -21.38 25.41
CA GLU A 74 -0.10 -21.42 24.11
C GLU A 74 -1.00 -20.77 23.04
N ILE A 75 -0.39 -20.07 22.09
CA ILE A 75 -1.06 -19.48 20.93
C ILE A 75 -1.17 -20.54 19.85
N PHE A 76 -2.40 -20.78 19.39
CA PHE A 76 -2.70 -21.59 18.21
C PHE A 76 -3.24 -20.68 17.10
N TRP A 77 -2.88 -21.01 15.86
CA TRP A 77 -3.45 -20.38 14.68
C TRP A 77 -4.53 -21.30 14.09
N ALA A 78 -5.80 -21.01 14.37
CA ALA A 78 -6.91 -21.88 14.04
C ALA A 78 -7.10 -22.03 12.51
N GLU A 79 -6.94 -20.91 11.80
CA GLU A 79 -7.03 -20.72 10.36
C GLU A 79 -5.67 -20.27 9.77
N GLY A 80 -4.59 -20.76 10.38
CA GLY A 80 -3.23 -20.61 9.86
C GLY A 80 -3.13 -21.10 8.41
N LYS A 81 -2.29 -20.42 7.63
CA LYS A 81 -1.97 -20.85 6.25
C LYS A 81 -0.46 -20.83 6.07
N CYS A 82 0.08 -21.90 5.50
CA CYS A 82 1.42 -21.89 4.92
C CYS A 82 1.31 -21.37 3.48
N ILE A 83 2.18 -20.42 3.12
CA ILE A 83 2.23 -19.79 1.81
C ILE A 83 3.64 -19.97 1.25
N THR A 84 3.73 -20.54 0.06
CA THR A 84 4.97 -20.75 -0.66
C THR A 84 5.06 -19.77 -1.83
N PHE A 85 6.23 -19.17 -2.01
CA PHE A 85 6.51 -18.18 -3.04
C PHE A 85 7.64 -18.65 -3.93
N SER A 86 7.53 -18.41 -5.24
CA SER A 86 8.70 -18.33 -6.11
C SER A 86 9.26 -16.91 -6.06
N VAL A 87 10.54 -16.78 -5.76
CA VAL A 87 11.21 -15.50 -5.58
C VAL A 87 11.92 -15.09 -6.86
N GLN A 88 11.65 -13.88 -7.32
CA GLN A 88 12.26 -13.30 -8.52
C GLN A 88 13.37 -12.32 -8.16
N GLU A 89 13.15 -11.48 -7.15
CA GLU A 89 14.14 -10.53 -6.64
C GLU A 89 14.12 -10.49 -5.11
N ALA A 90 15.29 -10.47 -4.48
CA ALA A 90 15.43 -10.40 -3.03
C ALA A 90 16.13 -9.12 -2.61
N PHE A 91 15.56 -8.43 -1.62
CA PHE A 91 16.02 -7.12 -1.14
C PHE A 91 16.47 -7.11 0.32
N LYS A 92 16.01 -8.08 1.13
CA LYS A 92 16.41 -8.21 2.54
C LYS A 92 16.31 -9.65 3.02
N GLY A 93 17.24 -10.04 3.88
CA GLY A 93 17.29 -11.38 4.50
C GLY A 93 17.82 -12.46 3.55
N PRO A 94 18.18 -13.64 4.06
CA PRO A 94 18.53 -14.80 3.23
C PRO A 94 17.27 -15.35 2.57
N VAL A 95 17.01 -14.97 1.32
CA VAL A 95 15.86 -15.44 0.55
C VAL A 95 16.37 -16.40 -0.53
N MET A 96 15.82 -17.62 -0.55
CA MET A 96 16.09 -18.63 -1.58
C MET A 96 15.13 -18.46 -2.76
N GLU A 97 15.36 -19.18 -3.87
CA GLU A 97 14.46 -19.19 -5.04
C GLU A 97 13.02 -19.58 -4.69
N SER A 98 12.85 -20.37 -3.62
CA SER A 98 11.56 -20.67 -3.00
C SER A 98 11.58 -20.21 -1.55
N PHE A 99 10.53 -19.52 -1.11
CA PHE A 99 10.39 -19.04 0.25
C PHE A 99 9.06 -19.45 0.85
N GLU A 100 9.06 -19.90 2.10
CA GLU A 100 7.86 -20.31 2.83
C GLU A 100 7.62 -19.41 4.04
N CYS A 101 6.39 -18.96 4.21
CA CYS A 101 5.98 -18.26 5.41
C CYS A 101 4.52 -18.51 5.77
N TYR A 102 4.13 -18.04 6.95
CA TYR A 102 2.81 -18.28 7.50
C TYR A 102 1.98 -17.01 7.55
N ARG A 103 0.68 -17.15 7.29
CA ARG A 103 -0.31 -16.13 7.63
C ARG A 103 -0.83 -16.43 9.04
N SER A 104 -0.48 -15.57 9.99
CA SER A 104 -1.00 -15.61 11.36
C SER A 104 -2.44 -15.09 11.42
N ASP A 105 -3.29 -15.77 12.17
CA ASP A 105 -4.66 -15.40 12.51
C ASP A 105 -4.86 -15.27 14.03
N GLN A 106 -3.79 -14.91 14.76
CA GLN A 106 -3.84 -14.74 16.22
C GLN A 106 -5.01 -13.86 16.67
N GLU A 107 -5.77 -14.36 17.64
CA GLU A 107 -6.91 -13.65 18.22
C GLU A 107 -6.48 -12.33 18.87
N ALA A 108 -7.26 -11.27 18.61
CA ALA A 108 -7.02 -9.93 19.19
C ALA A 108 -7.04 -9.91 20.73
N SER A 109 -7.74 -10.85 21.35
CA SER A 109 -7.87 -11.06 22.80
C SER A 109 -6.65 -11.71 23.44
N LEU A 110 -5.68 -12.20 22.67
CA LEU A 110 -4.50 -12.90 23.18
C LEU A 110 -3.25 -12.10 22.92
N TRP A 111 -2.60 -11.60 23.98
CA TRP A 111 -1.37 -10.84 23.87
C TRP A 111 -0.17 -11.75 24.06
N THR A 112 0.79 -11.66 23.14
CA THR A 112 2.00 -12.47 23.16
C THR A 112 2.82 -12.15 24.39
N TYR A 113 3.16 -13.20 25.14
CA TYR A 113 4.00 -13.16 26.33
C TYR A 113 5.44 -13.46 25.94
N VAL A 114 6.33 -12.48 26.17
CA VAL A 114 7.76 -12.59 25.89
C VAL A 114 8.52 -12.36 27.18
N LYS A 115 9.37 -13.32 27.54
CA LYS A 115 10.31 -13.17 28.65
C LYS A 115 11.73 -13.07 28.09
N ASN A 116 12.45 -12.02 28.45
CA ASN A 116 13.86 -11.87 28.04
C ASN A 116 14.80 -12.64 28.99
N ASP A 117 16.08 -12.74 28.61
CA ASP A 117 17.11 -13.43 29.41
C ASP A 117 17.37 -12.76 30.77
N ALA A 118 17.09 -11.45 30.88
CA ALA A 118 17.17 -10.71 32.15
C ALA A 118 16.00 -11.01 33.09
N GLY A 119 14.99 -11.73 32.62
CA GLY A 119 13.79 -12.11 33.36
C GLY A 119 12.64 -11.11 33.28
N ASP A 120 12.78 -10.02 32.53
CA ASP A 120 11.71 -9.06 32.26
C ASP A 120 10.63 -9.69 31.38
N ILE A 121 9.38 -9.31 31.66
CA ILE A 121 8.20 -9.80 30.96
C ILE A 121 7.60 -8.65 30.15
N PHE A 122 7.38 -8.90 28.86
CA PHE A 122 6.72 -8.00 27.94
C PHE A 122 5.48 -8.68 27.36
N LEU A 123 4.38 -7.94 27.36
CA LEU A 123 3.13 -8.34 26.72
C LEU A 123 2.93 -7.47 25.49
N SER A 124 2.71 -8.10 24.35
CA SER A 124 2.54 -7.40 23.08
C SER A 124 1.20 -7.77 22.45
N PRO A 125 0.37 -6.78 22.05
CA PRO A 125 -0.83 -7.08 21.29
C PRO A 125 -0.46 -7.74 19.95
N PRO A 126 -1.35 -8.59 19.40
CA PRO A 126 -1.19 -9.10 18.06
C PRO A 126 -1.15 -7.96 17.06
N VAL A 127 -0.38 -8.15 16.00
CA VAL A 127 -0.36 -7.19 14.90
C VAL A 127 -1.51 -7.50 13.96
N VAL A 128 -2.31 -6.46 13.71
CA VAL A 128 -3.46 -6.55 12.81
C VAL A 128 -2.97 -6.98 11.43
N LEU A 129 -3.54 -8.08 10.94
CA LEU A 129 -3.22 -8.58 9.61
C LEU A 129 -3.67 -7.57 8.56
N ASN A 130 -2.81 -7.29 7.59
CA ASN A 130 -3.17 -6.47 6.44
C ASN A 130 -4.31 -7.15 5.67
N PRO A 131 -5.47 -6.49 5.48
CA PRO A 131 -6.63 -7.10 4.83
C PRO A 131 -6.38 -7.66 3.42
N LEU A 132 -5.39 -7.13 2.69
CA LEU A 132 -4.96 -7.69 1.40
C LEU A 132 -4.49 -9.14 1.51
N LEU A 133 -3.89 -9.51 2.65
CA LEU A 133 -3.38 -10.86 2.89
C LEU A 133 -4.49 -11.89 3.11
N LEU A 134 -5.71 -11.44 3.40
CA LEU A 134 -6.87 -12.33 3.49
C LEU A 134 -7.33 -12.83 2.12
N LYS A 135 -7.03 -12.07 1.07
CA LYS A 135 -7.49 -12.31 -0.32
C LYS A 135 -6.42 -12.88 -1.23
N LEU A 136 -5.21 -13.12 -0.71
CA LEU A 136 -4.14 -13.75 -1.46
C LEU A 136 -4.61 -15.03 -2.13
N ASP A 137 -4.36 -15.12 -3.43
CA ASP A 137 -4.61 -16.29 -4.25
C ASP A 137 -3.30 -16.83 -4.86
N GLN A 138 -3.36 -18.04 -5.40
CA GLN A 138 -2.30 -18.57 -6.23
C GLN A 138 -2.09 -17.68 -7.45
N THR A 139 -0.84 -17.57 -7.91
CA THR A 139 -0.39 -16.72 -9.02
C THR A 139 -0.33 -15.22 -8.74
N ASP A 140 -0.73 -14.77 -7.55
CA ASP A 140 -0.57 -13.37 -7.15
C ASP A 140 0.90 -12.96 -7.15
N ARG A 141 1.22 -11.90 -7.91
CA ARG A 141 2.55 -11.32 -8.01
C ARG A 141 2.63 -10.01 -7.25
N GLY A 142 3.64 -9.88 -6.41
CA GLY A 142 3.78 -8.68 -5.60
C GLY A 142 5.09 -8.60 -4.85
N LEU A 143 5.22 -7.49 -4.14
CA LEU A 143 6.30 -7.25 -3.20
C LEU A 143 5.83 -7.68 -1.81
N PHE A 144 6.53 -8.65 -1.22
CA PHE A 144 6.17 -9.28 0.05
C PHE A 144 7.15 -8.90 1.15
N PHE A 145 6.59 -8.63 2.33
CA PHE A 145 7.33 -8.25 3.53
C PHE A 145 7.05 -9.28 4.60
N VAL A 146 8.11 -9.94 5.08
CA VAL A 146 8.03 -11.03 6.05
C VAL A 146 8.83 -10.66 7.29
N ARG A 147 8.32 -10.99 8.46
CA ARG A 147 9.03 -10.85 9.74
C ARG A 147 8.93 -12.14 10.55
N TYR A 148 9.78 -12.31 11.55
CA TYR A 148 9.58 -13.38 12.51
C TYR A 148 8.42 -13.05 13.44
N TYR A 149 7.61 -14.06 13.72
CA TYR A 149 6.55 -13.96 14.70
C TYR A 149 7.14 -13.75 16.09
N LEU A 150 6.62 -12.78 16.83
CA LEU A 150 7.21 -12.34 18.09
C LEU A 150 7.32 -13.50 19.07
N GLY A 151 8.51 -13.71 19.64
CA GLY A 151 8.78 -14.83 20.56
C GLY A 151 9.11 -16.15 19.87
N SER A 152 9.25 -16.18 18.53
CA SER A 152 9.64 -17.37 17.77
C SER A 152 10.52 -17.01 16.57
N ASN A 153 10.95 -18.04 15.83
CA ASN A 153 11.59 -17.90 14.52
C ASN A 153 10.63 -18.27 13.37
N ILE A 154 9.31 -18.35 13.62
CA ILE A 154 8.33 -18.67 12.58
C ILE A 154 8.21 -17.47 11.63
N PRO A 155 8.51 -17.60 10.33
CA PRO A 155 8.37 -16.50 9.38
C PRO A 155 6.88 -16.23 9.12
N VAL A 156 6.44 -15.00 9.34
CA VAL A 156 5.05 -14.58 9.09
C VAL A 156 4.95 -13.47 8.08
N LEU A 157 3.97 -13.59 7.19
CA LEU A 157 3.65 -12.57 6.21
C LEU A 157 3.11 -11.32 6.92
N TYR A 158 3.81 -10.20 6.77
CA TYR A 158 3.55 -8.96 7.49
C TYR A 158 2.78 -7.97 6.62
N HIS A 159 3.28 -7.68 5.41
CA HIS A 159 2.61 -6.86 4.41
C HIS A 159 2.85 -7.41 3.01
N ALA A 160 1.98 -7.00 2.08
CA ALA A 160 2.16 -7.20 0.65
C ALA A 160 1.76 -5.92 -0.09
N ARG A 161 2.41 -5.67 -1.23
CA ARG A 161 2.11 -4.59 -2.16
C ARG A 161 1.93 -5.19 -3.56
N PHE A 162 0.96 -4.66 -4.30
CA PHE A 162 0.57 -5.15 -5.63
C PHE A 162 0.48 -4.00 -6.63
N GLY A 163 0.50 -4.33 -7.92
CA GLY A 163 0.29 -3.38 -9.02
C GLY A 163 1.26 -2.21 -8.97
N LYS A 164 0.76 -1.01 -9.28
CA LYS A 164 1.58 0.21 -9.39
C LYS A 164 2.31 0.54 -8.09
N TRP A 165 1.67 0.29 -6.95
CA TRP A 165 2.24 0.50 -5.63
C TRP A 165 3.40 -0.43 -5.30
N ALA A 166 3.39 -1.67 -5.79
CA ALA A 166 4.54 -2.56 -5.69
C ALA A 166 5.70 -2.02 -6.54
N GLU A 167 5.41 -1.64 -7.79
CA GLU A 167 6.43 -1.13 -8.73
C GLU A 167 7.13 0.13 -8.21
N ASP A 168 6.38 1.05 -7.61
CA ASP A 168 6.94 2.26 -7.03
C ASP A 168 7.86 1.95 -5.83
N ASP A 169 7.46 1.02 -4.95
CA ASP A 169 8.28 0.57 -3.83
C ASP A 169 9.52 -0.22 -4.32
N LEU A 170 9.38 -1.05 -5.36
CA LEU A 170 10.45 -1.83 -5.98
C LEU A 170 11.54 -0.95 -6.58
N ALA A 171 11.17 0.13 -7.27
CA ALA A 171 12.14 1.06 -7.85
C ALA A 171 13.09 1.61 -6.78
N ILE A 172 12.55 1.91 -5.59
CA ILE A 172 13.33 2.43 -4.46
C ILE A 172 14.22 1.34 -3.86
N LEU A 173 13.68 0.13 -3.69
CA LEU A 173 14.45 -1.02 -3.17
C LEU A 173 15.61 -1.41 -4.10
N ARG A 174 15.40 -1.42 -5.42
CA ARG A 174 16.44 -1.65 -6.43
C ARG A 174 17.51 -0.56 -6.38
N THR A 175 17.12 0.70 -6.22
CA THR A 175 18.06 1.82 -6.05
C THR A 175 18.94 1.63 -4.81
N HIS A 176 18.34 1.26 -3.67
CA HIS A 176 19.10 0.96 -2.46
C HIS A 176 20.05 -0.22 -2.63
N GLN A 177 19.60 -1.30 -3.28
CA GLN A 177 20.43 -2.47 -3.55
C GLN A 177 21.63 -2.11 -4.45
N ALA A 178 21.41 -1.26 -5.47
CA ALA A 178 22.46 -0.76 -6.35
C ALA A 178 23.45 0.17 -5.63
N ALA A 179 23.01 0.92 -4.62
CA ALA A 179 23.86 1.79 -3.81
C ALA A 179 24.85 1.00 -2.92
N GLY A 180 24.56 -0.27 -2.61
CA GLY A 180 25.54 -1.26 -2.11
C GLY A 180 26.19 -1.00 -0.74
N GLY A 181 25.84 0.08 -0.05
CA GLY A 181 26.43 0.47 1.23
C GLY A 181 25.81 1.69 1.91
N GLU A 182 24.92 2.42 1.23
CA GLU A 182 24.11 3.48 1.84
C GLU A 182 22.99 2.90 2.70
N SER A 183 22.53 3.66 3.69
CA SER A 183 21.37 3.25 4.48
C SER A 183 20.09 3.40 3.65
N PHE A 184 19.12 2.52 3.87
CA PHE A 184 17.82 2.65 3.20
C PHE A 184 17.16 4.01 3.47
N GLU A 185 17.38 4.57 4.66
CA GLU A 185 16.89 5.90 5.03
C GLU A 185 17.51 7.02 4.18
N SER A 186 18.81 6.99 3.90
CA SER A 186 19.44 8.03 3.07
C SER A 186 18.92 7.99 1.63
N VAL A 187 18.80 6.79 1.06
CA VAL A 187 18.23 6.58 -0.28
C VAL A 187 16.78 7.05 -0.33
N TRP A 188 15.98 6.71 0.69
CA TRP A 188 14.60 7.17 0.82
C TRP A 188 14.48 8.70 0.87
N GLN A 189 15.31 9.36 1.68
CA GLN A 189 15.32 10.82 1.81
C GLN A 189 15.75 11.53 0.51
N GLU A 190 16.76 11.00 -0.19
CA GLU A 190 17.18 11.53 -1.49
C GLU A 190 16.06 11.40 -2.50
N GLN A 191 15.40 10.24 -2.57
CA GLN A 191 14.29 10.00 -3.48
C GLN A 191 13.11 10.94 -3.20
N GLN A 192 12.76 11.17 -1.93
CA GLN A 192 11.72 12.13 -1.56
C GLN A 192 12.07 13.56 -2.02
N ARG A 193 13.34 13.96 -1.91
CA ARG A 193 13.80 15.26 -2.40
C ARG A 193 13.70 15.37 -3.92
N GLN A 194 14.13 14.33 -4.65
CA GLN A 194 14.02 14.25 -6.11
C GLN A 194 12.55 14.34 -6.55
N GLN A 195 11.66 13.57 -5.91
CA GLN A 195 10.22 13.60 -6.19
C GLN A 195 9.61 14.98 -5.94
N GLN A 196 10.01 15.69 -4.88
CA GLN A 196 9.53 17.06 -4.63
C GLN A 196 10.01 18.03 -5.70
N LEU A 197 11.26 17.93 -6.14
CA LEU A 197 11.80 18.75 -7.22
C LEU A 197 11.09 18.47 -8.55
N GLN A 198 10.88 17.19 -8.87
CA GLN A 198 10.16 16.77 -10.07
C GLN A 198 8.70 17.24 -10.02
N ALA A 199 8.00 17.06 -8.90
CA ALA A 199 6.63 17.53 -8.74
C ALA A 199 6.52 19.06 -8.86
N ALA A 200 7.53 19.81 -8.43
CA ALA A 200 7.59 21.25 -8.62
C ALA A 200 7.76 21.62 -10.10
N GLN A 201 8.62 20.90 -10.84
CA GLN A 201 8.79 21.08 -12.29
C GLN A 201 7.50 20.72 -13.05
N GLU A 202 6.91 19.56 -12.75
CA GLU A 202 5.64 19.10 -13.33
C GLU A 202 4.50 20.06 -13.01
N ALA A 203 4.47 20.68 -11.83
CA ALA A 203 3.48 21.69 -11.49
C ALA A 203 3.61 22.97 -12.35
N VAL A 204 4.84 23.38 -12.66
CA VAL A 204 5.10 24.51 -13.57
C VAL A 204 4.67 24.16 -15.00
N GLU A 205 5.03 22.98 -15.48
CA GLU A 205 4.64 22.49 -16.80
C GLU A 205 3.11 22.36 -16.92
N PHE A 206 2.46 21.77 -15.91
CA PHE A 206 1.01 21.67 -15.84
C PHE A 206 0.34 23.03 -15.93
N LYS A 207 0.87 24.04 -15.21
CA LYS A 207 0.33 25.39 -15.25
C LYS A 207 0.41 26.00 -16.66
N MET A 208 1.45 25.70 -17.43
CA MET A 208 1.54 26.15 -18.82
C MET A 208 0.42 25.55 -19.68
N PHE A 209 0.12 24.25 -19.53
CA PHE A 209 -0.99 23.61 -20.24
C PHE A 209 -2.35 24.18 -19.82
N GLU A 210 -2.54 24.44 -18.52
CA GLU A 210 -3.76 25.04 -17.99
C GLU A 210 -3.96 26.47 -18.53
N ASP A 211 -2.92 27.31 -18.52
CA ASP A 211 -2.95 28.66 -19.08
C ASP A 211 -3.25 28.65 -20.59
N ASP A 212 -2.63 27.73 -21.34
CA ASP A 212 -2.89 27.54 -22.76
C ASP A 212 -4.33 27.13 -23.04
N TYR A 213 -4.88 26.18 -22.26
CA TYR A 213 -6.28 25.79 -22.34
C TYR A 213 -7.22 26.99 -22.21
N TYR A 214 -7.05 27.82 -21.17
CA TYR A 214 -7.90 28.99 -20.95
C TYR A 214 -7.72 30.07 -22.01
N LYS A 215 -6.52 30.22 -22.61
CA LYS A 215 -6.32 31.11 -23.76
C LYS A 215 -7.09 30.62 -24.99
N ILE A 216 -6.99 29.32 -25.30
CA ILE A 216 -7.66 28.71 -26.46
C ILE A 216 -9.18 28.86 -26.35
N LEU A 217 -9.76 28.67 -25.15
CA LEU A 217 -11.20 28.83 -24.93
C LEU A 217 -11.75 30.22 -25.31
N ARG A 218 -10.91 31.27 -25.35
CA ARG A 218 -11.33 32.64 -25.71
C ARG A 218 -11.45 32.87 -27.22
N ILE A 219 -10.89 31.99 -28.06
CA ILE A 219 -10.90 32.11 -29.53
C ILE A 219 -12.31 31.89 -30.06
N ARG A 220 -12.88 32.81 -30.83
CA ARG A 220 -14.30 32.74 -31.24
C ARG A 220 -14.55 31.74 -32.38
N GLU A 221 -13.55 31.53 -33.22
CA GLU A 221 -13.61 30.64 -34.38
C GLU A 221 -13.55 29.18 -33.93
N PHE A 222 -14.67 28.45 -34.07
CA PHE A 222 -14.80 27.07 -33.60
C PHE A 222 -13.81 26.11 -34.26
N GLU A 223 -13.55 26.24 -35.56
CA GLU A 223 -12.62 25.35 -36.28
C GLU A 223 -11.18 25.51 -35.77
N ILE A 224 -10.76 26.77 -35.56
CA ILE A 224 -9.43 27.11 -35.03
C ILE A 224 -9.32 26.61 -33.58
N ARG A 225 -10.30 26.93 -32.73
CA ARG A 225 -10.32 26.49 -31.33
C ARG A 225 -10.27 24.95 -31.24
N ARG A 226 -11.02 24.23 -32.07
CA ARG A 226 -11.04 22.76 -32.10
C ARG A 226 -9.66 22.21 -32.45
N SER A 227 -9.02 22.76 -33.47
CA SER A 227 -7.66 22.36 -33.88
C SER A 227 -6.66 22.57 -32.75
N LEU A 228 -6.70 23.71 -32.06
CA LEU A 228 -5.76 24.04 -30.99
C LEU A 228 -5.99 23.20 -29.72
N LEU A 229 -7.25 22.88 -29.40
CA LEU A 229 -7.56 21.96 -28.30
C LEU A 229 -7.09 20.53 -28.60
N ALA A 230 -7.24 20.07 -29.85
CA ALA A 230 -6.71 18.76 -30.26
C ALA A 230 -5.16 18.73 -30.20
N ASP A 231 -4.49 19.81 -30.62
CA ASP A 231 -3.04 19.95 -30.47
C ASP A 231 -2.61 19.93 -28.99
N LEU A 232 -3.34 20.64 -28.11
CA LEU A 232 -3.05 20.65 -26.68
C LEU A 232 -3.07 19.24 -26.06
N VAL A 233 -4.01 18.39 -26.46
CA VAL A 233 -4.06 16.97 -26.03
C VAL A 233 -2.78 16.22 -26.39
N VAL A 234 -2.32 16.39 -27.64
CA VAL A 234 -1.08 15.75 -28.12
C VAL A 234 0.14 16.31 -27.39
N ARG A 235 0.21 17.63 -27.16
CA ARG A 235 1.30 18.25 -26.40
C ARG A 235 1.34 17.81 -24.94
N MET A 236 0.20 17.48 -24.35
CA MET A 236 0.15 16.85 -23.03
C MET A 236 0.62 15.38 -23.04
N GLY A 237 0.81 14.77 -24.21
CA GLY A 237 1.31 13.40 -24.36
C GLY A 237 0.21 12.34 -24.40
N PHE A 238 -1.04 12.72 -24.69
CA PHE A 238 -2.15 11.78 -24.79
C PHE A 238 -2.48 11.47 -26.25
N GLU A 239 -2.86 10.22 -26.50
CA GLU A 239 -3.37 9.77 -27.78
C GLU A 239 -4.90 9.88 -27.81
N GLY A 240 -5.41 10.88 -28.50
CA GLY A 240 -6.85 11.03 -28.70
C GLY A 240 -7.62 11.54 -27.48
N ARG A 241 -8.94 11.31 -27.46
CA ARG A 241 -9.84 11.87 -26.45
C ARG A 241 -9.94 10.96 -25.24
N TRP A 242 -10.13 11.58 -24.08
CA TRP A 242 -10.31 10.86 -22.84
C TRP A 242 -11.57 9.99 -22.87
N SER A 243 -11.44 8.74 -22.41
CA SER A 243 -12.51 7.77 -22.27
C SER A 243 -12.53 7.20 -20.85
N TYR A 244 -13.73 7.13 -20.26
CA TYR A 244 -13.91 6.52 -18.94
C TYR A 244 -13.51 5.04 -18.94
N TYR A 245 -13.76 4.31 -20.02
CA TYR A 245 -13.43 2.88 -20.09
C TYR A 245 -11.93 2.64 -20.09
N GLU A 246 -11.18 3.43 -20.87
CA GLU A 246 -9.72 3.35 -20.88
C GLU A 246 -9.12 3.76 -19.54
N PHE A 247 -9.65 4.83 -18.92
CA PHE A 247 -9.27 5.22 -17.56
C PHE A 247 -9.53 4.09 -16.56
N LYS A 248 -10.73 3.49 -16.60
CA LYS A 248 -11.12 2.40 -15.71
C LYS A 248 -10.20 1.20 -15.86
N GLU A 249 -9.87 0.80 -17.08
CA GLU A 249 -8.96 -0.33 -17.34
C GLU A 249 -7.57 -0.08 -16.75
N ARG A 250 -6.98 1.10 -17.01
CA ARG A 250 -5.69 1.49 -16.41
C ARG A 250 -5.76 1.51 -14.89
N TYR A 251 -6.80 2.12 -14.33
CA TYR A 251 -6.96 2.22 -12.87
C TYR A 251 -7.10 0.85 -12.20
N LEU A 252 -7.81 -0.08 -12.83
CA LEU A 252 -7.95 -1.46 -12.32
C LEU A 252 -6.64 -2.24 -12.42
N GLN A 253 -5.86 -2.05 -13.48
CA GLN A 253 -4.54 -2.66 -13.60
C GLN A 253 -3.60 -2.15 -12.50
N ASP A 254 -3.63 -0.85 -12.22
CA ASP A 254 -2.73 -0.22 -11.26
C ASP A 254 -3.13 -0.46 -9.79
N PHE A 255 -4.44 -0.44 -9.50
CA PHE A 255 -4.97 -0.37 -8.13
C PHE A 255 -6.07 -1.39 -7.81
N GLY A 256 -6.42 -2.28 -8.73
CA GLY A 256 -7.56 -3.22 -8.60
C GLY A 256 -7.53 -4.04 -7.31
N ALA A 257 -6.35 -4.54 -6.91
CA ALA A 257 -6.16 -5.31 -5.69
C ALA A 257 -6.64 -4.59 -4.41
N TYR A 258 -6.58 -3.25 -4.39
CA TYR A 258 -6.93 -2.44 -3.23
C TYR A 258 -8.42 -2.09 -3.18
N LEU A 259 -9.07 -1.97 -4.34
CA LEU A 259 -10.51 -1.70 -4.43
C LEU A 259 -11.33 -2.87 -3.90
N GLU A 260 -10.87 -4.10 -4.10
CA GLU A 260 -11.59 -5.26 -3.60
C GLU A 260 -11.59 -5.31 -2.07
N VAL A 261 -10.53 -4.84 -1.43
CA VAL A 261 -10.36 -4.89 0.03
C VAL A 261 -11.23 -3.87 0.74
N ALA A 262 -11.24 -2.63 0.24
CA ALA A 262 -12.10 -1.60 0.76
C ALA A 262 -13.46 -1.72 0.05
N ALA A 263 -14.40 -2.49 0.59
CA ALA A 263 -15.75 -2.73 0.02
C ALA A 263 -16.59 -1.47 -0.31
N GLN A 264 -16.06 -0.27 -0.06
CA GLN A 264 -16.63 1.04 -0.36
C GLN A 264 -15.84 1.85 -1.41
N GLN A 265 -14.65 1.40 -1.82
CA GLN A 265 -13.86 2.05 -2.86
C GLN A 265 -14.23 1.47 -4.22
N VAL A 266 -15.01 2.25 -4.97
CA VAL A 266 -15.30 1.98 -6.38
C VAL A 266 -14.27 2.71 -7.22
N VAL A 267 -13.97 2.19 -8.43
CA VAL A 267 -13.17 2.93 -9.42
C VAL A 267 -13.75 4.36 -9.52
N PRO A 268 -12.93 5.41 -9.31
CA PRO A 268 -13.40 6.78 -9.37
C PRO A 268 -14.15 7.08 -10.66
N SER A 269 -15.22 7.87 -10.62
CA SER A 269 -15.90 8.32 -11.83
C SER A 269 -15.09 9.38 -12.59
N GLU A 270 -14.13 10.02 -11.93
CA GLU A 270 -13.27 11.06 -12.47
C GLU A 270 -11.80 10.76 -12.17
N PRO A 271 -10.88 11.15 -13.07
CA PRO A 271 -9.46 11.00 -12.83
C PRO A 271 -9.04 11.79 -11.59
N THR A 272 -8.06 11.27 -10.85
CA THR A 272 -7.52 11.92 -9.65
C THR A 272 -6.36 12.85 -9.98
N ASP A 273 -5.56 12.49 -10.98
CA ASP A 273 -4.43 13.24 -11.49
C ASP A 273 -4.86 14.56 -12.17
N LYS A 274 -4.06 15.61 -12.00
CA LYS A 274 -4.38 16.96 -12.52
C LYS A 274 -4.30 17.02 -14.04
N LYS A 275 -3.30 16.38 -14.64
CA LYS A 275 -3.07 16.40 -16.09
C LYS A 275 -4.15 15.59 -16.80
N GLU A 276 -4.52 14.44 -16.24
CA GLU A 276 -5.64 13.64 -16.77
C GLU A 276 -7.01 14.34 -16.60
N LYS A 277 -7.23 15.08 -15.50
CA LYS A 277 -8.42 15.95 -15.36
C LYS A 277 -8.50 17.00 -16.46
N LEU A 278 -7.38 17.65 -16.79
CA LEU A 278 -7.33 18.63 -17.87
C LEU A 278 -7.61 17.96 -19.22
N TRP A 279 -7.04 16.78 -19.47
CA TRP A 279 -7.33 16.00 -20.68
C TRP A 279 -8.81 15.63 -20.83
N LYS A 280 -9.47 15.16 -19.75
CA LYS A 280 -10.93 14.95 -19.72
C LYS A 280 -11.68 16.22 -20.08
N THR A 281 -11.34 17.34 -19.45
CA THR A 281 -11.99 18.64 -19.67
C THR A 281 -11.86 19.09 -21.12
N VAL A 282 -10.66 19.03 -21.70
CA VAL A 282 -10.40 19.37 -23.10
C VAL A 282 -11.19 18.46 -24.05
N SER A 283 -11.27 17.16 -23.74
CA SER A 283 -12.02 16.18 -24.53
C SER A 283 -13.53 16.45 -24.52
N GLU A 284 -14.09 16.82 -23.38
CA GLU A 284 -15.49 17.23 -23.25
C GLU A 284 -15.79 18.49 -24.08
N GLU A 285 -14.90 19.48 -24.06
CA GLU A 285 -15.04 20.68 -24.90
C GLU A 285 -14.98 20.34 -26.39
N LEU A 286 -14.03 19.49 -26.80
CA LEU A 286 -13.96 19.00 -28.18
C LEU A 286 -15.24 18.27 -28.62
N ASN A 287 -15.82 17.44 -27.75
CA ASN A 287 -17.11 16.77 -28.01
C ASN A 287 -18.25 17.78 -28.22
N LYS A 288 -18.35 18.81 -27.37
CA LYS A 288 -19.36 19.88 -27.51
C LYS A 288 -19.20 20.61 -28.85
N MET A 289 -17.96 20.90 -29.24
CA MET A 289 -17.67 21.59 -30.49
C MET A 289 -18.02 20.75 -31.72
N ASP A 290 -17.75 19.45 -31.70
CA ASP A 290 -18.13 18.54 -32.80
C ASP A 290 -19.65 18.54 -33.01
N VAL A 291 -20.44 18.48 -31.93
CA VAL A 291 -21.91 18.55 -32.02
C VAL A 291 -22.36 19.84 -32.70
N ILE A 292 -21.78 20.99 -32.32
CA ILE A 292 -22.12 22.29 -32.89
C ILE A 292 -21.72 22.37 -34.37
N LEU A 293 -20.52 21.92 -34.74
CA LEU A 293 -20.03 21.97 -36.11
C LEU A 293 -20.84 21.03 -37.03
N ASN A 294 -21.17 19.83 -36.56
CA ASN A 294 -22.02 18.89 -37.30
C ASN A 294 -23.42 19.45 -37.52
N ALA A 295 -24.02 20.08 -36.50
CA ALA A 295 -25.33 20.72 -36.62
C ALA A 295 -25.33 21.87 -37.64
N ARG A 296 -24.25 22.67 -37.69
CA ARG A 296 -24.10 23.76 -38.68
C ARG A 296 -23.90 23.22 -40.10
N ALA A 297 -23.17 22.12 -40.25
CA ALA A 297 -22.96 21.48 -41.55
C ALA A 297 -24.27 20.90 -42.10
N ALA A 298 -25.13 20.32 -41.25
CA ALA A 298 -26.43 19.78 -41.66
C ALA A 298 -27.46 20.85 -42.07
N GLN A 299 -27.22 22.13 -41.73
CA GLN A 299 -28.08 23.26 -42.10
C GLN A 299 -27.65 23.96 -43.39
N ARG A 300 -26.50 23.60 -43.97
CA ARG A 300 -26.00 24.09 -45.25
C ARG A 300 -26.37 23.12 -46.37
#